data_AF-A0A8J7ZP18-F1
#
_entry.id   AF-A0A8J7ZP18-F1
#
_cell.length_a   1.000
_cell.length_b   1.000
_cell.length_c   1.000
_cell.angle_alpha   90.00
_cell.angle_beta   90.00
_cell.angle_gamma   90.00
#
_symmetry.space_group_name_H-M   'P 1'
#
loop_
_entity.id
_entity.type
_entity.pdbx_description
1 polymer ?
#
loop_
_entity_poly.entity_id
_entity_poly.type
_entity_poly.pdbx_seq_one_letter_code
_entity_poly.pdbx_strand_id
1 'polypeptide(L)'
;MGSEADNGQTQLIAKAFGVTGGVPFAAVAYVLFESYLLAGVLLVTEGIGSYYLLTYVFAQNEEVDGHGSPGGIHEGALGFGLSIGSVSMLAGAFADVGVPDAIAGGLLVATVAYVVLSFALPPVKEDRAAL
;
A
#
# COMPACT_ATOMS: atom_id res chain seq x y z
N MET A 1 9.71 -28.33 -7.94
CA MET A 1 9.05 -28.49 -6.63
C MET A 1 9.37 -27.32 -5.69
N GLY A 2 9.27 -26.07 -6.13
CA GLY A 2 9.66 -24.89 -5.34
C GLY A 2 8.69 -23.71 -5.36
N SER A 3 7.48 -23.89 -5.93
CA SER A 3 6.57 -22.77 -6.23
C SER A 3 5.50 -22.51 -5.17
N GLU A 4 5.05 -23.53 -4.43
CA GLU A 4 3.93 -23.37 -3.49
C GLU A 4 4.35 -22.81 -2.13
N ALA A 5 5.56 -23.16 -1.66
CA ALA A 5 6.10 -22.67 -0.39
C ALA A 5 6.47 -21.18 -0.45
N ASP A 6 6.94 -20.70 -1.61
CA ASP A 6 7.37 -19.30 -1.84
C ASP A 6 6.16 -18.35 -1.89
N ASN A 7 5.03 -18.81 -2.47
CA ASN A 7 3.79 -18.05 -2.54
C ASN A 7 3.14 -17.89 -1.16
N GLY A 8 3.16 -18.93 -0.32
CA GLY A 8 2.62 -18.87 1.04
C GLY A 8 3.38 -17.89 1.95
N GLN A 9 4.70 -17.83 1.82
CA GLN A 9 5.55 -16.90 2.57
C GLN A 9 5.36 -15.46 2.10
N THR A 10 5.28 -15.24 0.79
CA THR A 10 5.00 -13.93 0.19
C THR A 10 3.62 -13.41 0.58
N GLN A 11 2.60 -14.27 0.64
CA GLN A 11 1.27 -13.91 1.14
C GLN A 11 1.25 -13.62 2.65
N LEU A 12 2.02 -14.36 3.45
CA LEU A 12 2.16 -14.08 4.88
C LEU A 12 2.85 -12.75 5.14
N ILE A 13 3.89 -12.43 4.37
CA ILE A 13 4.59 -11.14 4.42
C ILE A 13 3.64 -10.03 3.98
N ALA A 14 2.95 -10.17 2.84
CA ALA A 14 1.98 -9.17 2.39
C ALA A 14 0.85 -8.94 3.42
N LYS A 15 0.29 -10.00 4.00
CA LYS A 15 -0.72 -9.90 5.10
C LYS A 15 -0.15 -9.24 6.35
N ALA A 16 1.10 -9.57 6.70
CA ALA A 16 1.80 -9.04 7.87
C ALA A 16 2.45 -7.66 7.65
N PHE A 17 2.34 -7.06 6.47
CA PHE A 17 2.64 -5.65 6.22
C PHE A 17 1.37 -4.86 5.92
N GLY A 18 0.36 -5.47 5.29
CA GLY A 18 -0.91 -4.83 4.96
C GLY A 18 -1.83 -4.64 6.17
N VAL A 19 -2.06 -5.66 6.99
CA VAL A 19 -3.01 -5.50 8.13
C VAL A 19 -2.37 -4.76 9.32
N THR A 20 -1.05 -4.66 9.33
CA THR A 20 -0.22 -4.22 10.46
C THR A 20 0.49 -2.89 10.22
N GLY A 21 0.40 -2.23 9.06
CA GLY A 21 1.05 -0.92 8.84
C GLY A 21 0.30 0.24 9.50
N GLY A 22 -1.03 0.26 9.36
CA GLY A 22 -1.84 1.40 9.80
C GLY A 22 -1.96 1.57 11.31
N VAL A 23 -2.09 0.47 12.07
CA VAL A 23 -2.25 0.53 13.54
C VAL A 23 -0.98 1.04 14.24
N PRO A 24 0.23 0.55 13.92
CA PRO A 24 1.48 1.08 14.46
C PRO A 24 1.76 2.52 14.03
N PHE A 25 1.49 2.92 12.78
CA PHE A 25 1.71 4.30 12.35
C PHE A 25 0.76 5.27 13.07
N ALA A 26 -0.51 4.88 13.24
CA ALA A 26 -1.46 5.64 14.05
C ALA A 26 -1.05 5.70 15.53
N ALA A 27 -0.56 4.58 16.09
CA ALA A 27 -0.08 4.55 17.47
C ALA A 27 1.15 5.43 17.68
N VAL A 28 2.12 5.40 16.76
CA VAL A 28 3.32 6.27 16.79
C VAL A 28 2.90 7.73 16.68
N ALA A 29 2.01 8.06 15.75
CA ALA A 29 1.49 9.42 15.60
C ALA A 29 0.81 9.94 16.87
N TYR A 30 0.01 9.10 17.52
CA TYR A 30 -0.67 9.45 18.76
C TYR A 30 0.29 9.57 19.95
N VAL A 31 1.20 8.61 20.13
CA VAL A 31 2.07 8.55 21.31
C VAL A 31 3.21 9.57 21.26
N LEU A 32 3.78 9.83 20.07
CA LEU A 32 4.94 10.72 19.96
C LEU A 32 4.58 12.17 19.63
N PHE A 33 3.47 12.39 18.93
CA PHE A 33 3.09 13.73 18.46
C PHE A 33 1.75 14.21 19.02
N GLU A 34 1.09 13.39 19.87
CA GLU A 34 -0.20 13.70 20.51
C GLU A 34 -1.29 14.16 19.52
N SER A 35 -1.19 13.71 18.26
CA SER A 35 -2.00 14.22 17.16
C SER A 35 -3.03 13.19 16.69
N TYR A 36 -4.28 13.39 17.10
CA TYR A 36 -5.42 12.58 16.64
C TYR A 36 -5.66 12.69 15.14
N LEU A 37 -5.41 13.88 14.56
CA LEU A 37 -5.57 14.11 13.13
C LEU A 37 -4.56 13.29 12.34
N LEU A 38 -3.27 13.37 12.70
CA LEU A 38 -2.22 12.61 12.04
C LEU A 38 -2.46 11.10 12.19
N ALA A 39 -2.80 10.65 13.42
CA ALA A 39 -3.09 9.25 13.69
C ALA A 39 -4.29 8.74 12.85
N GLY A 40 -5.37 9.50 12.77
CA GLY A 40 -6.55 9.15 11.98
C GLY A 40 -6.26 9.07 10.48
N VAL A 41 -5.53 10.05 9.94
CA VAL A 41 -5.15 10.06 8.52
C VAL A 41 -4.24 8.88 8.19
N LEU A 42 -3.25 8.58 9.04
CA LEU A 42 -2.37 7.43 8.86
C LEU A 42 -3.14 6.11 8.91
N LEU A 43 -4.08 5.96 9.84
CA LEU A 43 -4.92 4.77 9.94
C LEU A 43 -5.73 4.54 8.66
N VAL A 44 -6.33 5.60 8.12
CA VAL A 44 -7.14 5.52 6.90
C VAL A 44 -6.27 5.29 5.67
N THR A 45 -5.19 6.06 5.50
CA THR A 45 -4.32 5.98 4.31
C THR A 45 -3.59 4.65 4.23
N GLU A 46 -3.00 4.17 5.33
CA GLU A 46 -2.39 2.84 5.35
C GLU A 46 -3.44 1.73 5.30
N GLY A 47 -4.60 1.89 5.94
CA GLY A 47 -5.67 0.90 5.87
C GLY A 47 -6.15 0.68 4.43
N ILE A 48 -6.39 1.78 3.70
CA ILE A 48 -6.75 1.74 2.27
C ILE A 48 -5.58 1.22 1.45
N GLY A 49 -4.36 1.73 1.68
CA GLY A 49 -3.19 1.36 0.92
C GLY A 49 -2.91 -0.14 1.01
N SER A 50 -2.94 -0.65 2.23
CA SER A 50 -2.75 -2.05 2.53
C SER A 50 -3.84 -2.96 1.95
N TYR A 51 -5.11 -2.53 1.98
CA TYR A 51 -6.20 -3.26 1.35
C TYR A 51 -5.93 -3.46 -0.15
N TYR A 52 -5.62 -2.38 -0.88
CA TYR A 52 -5.39 -2.46 -2.31
C TYR A 52 -4.08 -3.18 -2.69
N LEU A 53 -3.03 -3.04 -1.88
CA LEU A 53 -1.81 -3.81 -2.06
C LEU A 53 -2.05 -5.31 -1.88
N LEU A 54 -2.86 -5.69 -0.88
CA LEU A 54 -3.24 -7.08 -0.64
C LEU A 54 -4.07 -7.65 -1.79
N THR A 55 -5.07 -6.89 -2.26
CA THR A 55 -5.89 -7.29 -3.41
C THR A 55 -5.00 -7.51 -4.65
N TYR A 56 -4.05 -6.63 -4.91
CA TYR A 56 -3.07 -6.82 -5.99
C TYR A 56 -2.22 -8.07 -5.82
N VAL A 57 -1.67 -8.31 -4.62
CA VAL A 57 -0.86 -9.50 -4.35
C VAL A 57 -1.69 -10.78 -4.49
N PHE A 58 -2.94 -10.80 -4.05
CA PHE A 58 -3.82 -11.96 -4.27
C PHE A 58 -4.15 -12.14 -5.75
N ALA A 59 -4.45 -11.07 -6.48
CA ALA A 59 -4.70 -11.15 -7.93
C ALA A 59 -3.48 -11.67 -8.72
N GLN A 60 -2.26 -11.32 -8.30
CA GLN A 60 -1.01 -11.86 -8.85
C GLN A 60 -0.80 -13.35 -8.48
N ASN A 61 -1.28 -13.80 -7.32
CA ASN A 61 -1.18 -15.19 -6.89
C ASN A 61 -2.34 -16.07 -7.40
N GLU A 62 -3.50 -15.49 -7.75
CA GLU A 62 -4.68 -16.15 -8.31
C GLU A 62 -4.61 -16.36 -9.83
N GLU A 63 -3.46 -16.11 -10.47
CA GLU A 63 -3.10 -16.67 -11.79
C GLU A 63 -3.13 -18.23 -11.83
N VAL A 64 -3.55 -18.89 -10.74
CA VAL A 64 -3.89 -20.32 -10.68
C VAL A 64 -5.39 -20.61 -10.97
N ASP A 65 -6.30 -19.64 -10.89
CA ASP A 65 -7.77 -19.88 -11.04
C ASP A 65 -8.52 -18.99 -12.06
N GLY A 66 -7.82 -18.21 -12.90
CA GLY A 66 -8.35 -17.79 -14.20
C GLY A 66 -9.35 -16.62 -14.23
N HIS A 67 -9.33 -15.72 -13.24
CA HIS A 67 -10.11 -14.47 -13.29
C HIS A 67 -9.19 -13.24 -13.25
N GLY A 68 -8.73 -12.81 -14.43
CA GLY A 68 -7.95 -11.58 -14.60
C GLY A 68 -8.83 -10.34 -14.44
N SER A 69 -8.49 -9.48 -13.47
CA SER A 69 -9.03 -8.12 -13.36
C SER A 69 -8.01 -7.11 -13.89
N PRO A 70 -8.34 -6.30 -14.91
CA PRO A 70 -7.53 -5.16 -15.37
C PRO A 70 -7.23 -4.12 -14.27
N GLY A 71 -7.93 -4.16 -13.13
CA GLY A 71 -7.73 -3.25 -12.00
C GLY A 71 -6.45 -3.49 -11.19
N GLY A 72 -5.83 -4.68 -11.28
CA GLY A 72 -4.79 -5.10 -10.34
C GLY A 72 -3.58 -4.15 -10.27
N ILE A 73 -3.07 -3.65 -11.41
CA ILE A 73 -1.89 -2.77 -11.42
C ILE A 73 -2.16 -1.46 -10.66
N HIS A 74 -3.32 -0.85 -10.92
CA HIS A 74 -3.70 0.41 -10.30
C HIS A 74 -3.97 0.24 -8.81
N GLU A 75 -4.52 -0.91 -8.41
CA GLU A 75 -4.69 -1.29 -7.00
C GLU A 75 -3.32 -1.46 -6.31
N GLY A 76 -2.37 -2.18 -6.93
CA GLY A 76 -1.03 -2.35 -6.39
C GLY A 76 -0.25 -1.03 -6.29
N ALA A 77 -0.31 -0.22 -7.34
CA ALA A 77 0.31 1.11 -7.37
C ALA A 77 -0.31 2.06 -6.34
N LEU A 78 -1.64 2.02 -6.17
CA LEU A 78 -2.35 2.85 -5.20
C LEU A 78 -1.99 2.41 -3.78
N GLY A 79 -1.95 1.10 -3.56
CA GLY A 79 -1.60 0.51 -2.28
C GLY A 79 -0.21 0.92 -1.82
N PHE A 80 0.78 0.69 -2.69
CA PHE A 80 2.17 1.06 -2.41
C PHE A 80 2.37 2.57 -2.32
N GLY A 81 1.71 3.35 -3.18
CA GLY A 81 1.79 4.81 -3.17
C GLY A 81 1.30 5.38 -1.85
N LEU A 82 0.13 4.92 -1.36
CA LEU A 82 -0.41 5.36 -0.08
C LEU A 82 0.53 5.02 1.08
N SER A 83 1.15 3.84 1.11
CA SER A 83 2.06 3.48 2.19
C SER A 83 3.33 4.35 2.23
N ILE A 84 3.93 4.65 1.07
CA ILE A 84 5.06 5.60 1.03
C ILE A 84 4.63 7.00 1.46
N GLY A 85 3.42 7.42 1.06
CA GLY A 85 2.85 8.69 1.51
C GLY A 85 2.73 8.76 3.02
N SER A 86 2.19 7.74 3.66
CA SER A 86 2.02 7.65 5.12
C SER A 86 3.36 7.68 5.86
N VAL A 87 4.38 6.95 5.38
CA VAL A 87 5.76 7.05 5.91
C VAL A 87 6.28 8.48 5.78
N SER A 88 6.02 9.14 4.66
CA SER A 88 6.45 10.53 4.41
C SER A 88 5.75 11.53 5.33
N MET A 89 4.46 11.33 5.63
CA MET A 89 3.75 12.14 6.64
C MET A 89 4.41 12.03 8.01
N LEU A 90 4.73 10.79 8.42
CA LEU A 90 5.37 10.52 9.69
C LEU A 90 6.76 11.18 9.76
N ALA A 91 7.54 11.07 8.68
CA ALA A 91 8.86 11.71 8.56
C ALA A 91 8.77 13.24 8.62
N GLY A 92 7.76 13.84 7.98
CA GLY A 92 7.49 15.28 8.08
C GLY A 92 7.20 15.72 9.52
N ALA A 93 6.39 14.94 10.25
CA ALA A 93 6.12 15.21 11.66
C ALA A 93 7.39 15.13 12.53
N PHE A 94 8.29 14.16 12.29
CA PHE A 94 9.60 14.08 12.96
C PHE A 94 10.54 15.25 12.62
N ALA A 95 10.35 15.90 11.49
CA ALA A 95 11.12 17.07 11.06
C ALA A 95 10.52 18.39 11.56
N ASP A 96 9.63 18.35 12.57
CA ASP A 96 8.92 19.50 13.14
C ASP A 96 8.10 20.31 12.10
N VAL A 97 7.70 19.67 11.00
CA VAL A 97 6.75 20.26 10.05
C VAL A 97 5.36 20.25 10.66
N GLY A 98 4.61 21.33 10.49
CA GLY A 98 3.22 21.41 10.98
C GLY A 98 2.38 20.23 10.46
N VAL A 99 1.57 19.63 11.33
CA VAL A 99 0.79 18.42 11.01
C VAL A 99 0.01 18.53 9.69
N PRO A 100 -0.71 19.64 9.39
CA PRO A 100 -1.40 19.77 8.11
C PRO A 100 -0.46 19.71 6.90
N ASP A 101 0.71 20.34 7.00
CA ASP A 101 1.70 20.38 5.93
C ASP A 101 2.40 19.03 5.76
N ALA A 102 2.66 18.32 6.85
CA ALA A 102 3.19 16.96 6.81
C ALA A 102 2.20 16.00 6.13
N ILE A 103 0.90 16.11 6.44
CA ILE A 103 -0.17 15.34 5.78
C ILE A 103 -0.22 15.68 4.29
N ALA A 104 -0.27 16.97 3.94
CA ALA A 104 -0.33 17.42 2.56
C ALA A 104 0.89 16.94 1.75
N GLY A 105 2.09 17.06 2.32
CA GLY A 105 3.33 16.58 1.73
C GLY A 105 3.31 15.07 1.51
N GLY A 106 2.88 14.29 2.50
CA GLY A 106 2.78 12.84 2.34
C GLY A 106 1.73 12.40 1.32
N LEU A 107 0.57 13.06 1.24
CA LEU A 107 -0.44 12.77 0.20
C LEU A 107 0.05 13.11 -1.20
N LEU A 108 0.84 14.18 -1.33
CA LEU A 108 1.50 14.51 -2.58
C LEU A 108 2.49 13.42 -2.99
N VAL A 109 3.33 12.95 -2.05
CA VAL A 109 4.25 11.83 -2.30
C VAL A 109 3.47 10.58 -2.72
N ALA A 110 2.36 10.25 -2.06
CA ALA A 110 1.52 9.13 -2.45
C ALA A 110 1.02 9.24 -3.89
N THR A 111 0.57 10.43 -4.28
CA THR A 111 0.07 10.70 -5.63
C THR A 111 1.18 10.52 -6.67
N VAL A 112 2.36 11.08 -6.42
CA VAL A 112 3.51 10.94 -7.33
C VAL A 112 3.93 9.47 -7.44
N ALA A 113 4.03 8.76 -6.32
CA ALA A 113 4.38 7.34 -6.30
C ALA A 113 3.35 6.50 -7.07
N TYR A 114 2.05 6.74 -6.86
CA TYR A 114 0.98 6.09 -7.62
C TYR A 114 1.12 6.32 -9.12
N VAL A 115 1.29 7.57 -9.56
CA VAL A 115 1.43 7.90 -10.98
C VAL A 115 2.64 7.16 -11.57
N VAL A 116 3.82 7.26 -10.94
CA VAL A 116 5.04 6.60 -11.42
C VAL A 116 4.85 5.08 -11.51
N LEU A 117 4.30 4.46 -10.47
CA LEU A 117 4.13 3.01 -10.40
C LEU A 117 3.05 2.51 -11.34
N SER A 118 1.97 3.26 -11.55
CA SER A 118 0.95 2.89 -12.53
C SER A 118 1.49 2.79 -13.96
N PHE A 119 2.57 3.53 -14.29
CA PHE A 119 3.27 3.42 -15.56
C PHE A 119 4.40 2.38 -15.56
N ALA A 120 5.02 2.12 -14.41
CA ALA A 120 6.20 1.26 -14.29
C ALA A 120 5.87 -0.20 -14.00
N LEU A 121 4.75 -0.48 -13.33
CA LEU A 121 4.37 -1.83 -12.96
C LEU A 121 3.89 -2.62 -14.18
N PRO A 122 4.38 -3.87 -14.35
CA PRO A 122 3.95 -4.71 -15.45
C PRO A 122 2.47 -5.09 -15.27
N PRO A 123 1.74 -5.28 -16.38
CA PRO A 123 0.37 -5.74 -16.30
C PRO A 123 0.27 -7.10 -15.62
N VAL A 124 -0.80 -7.29 -14.83
CA VAL A 124 -1.27 -8.62 -14.45
C VAL A 124 -1.53 -9.33 -15.77
N LYS A 125 -0.90 -10.50 -16.01
CA LYS A 125 -1.06 -11.14 -17.31
C LYS A 125 -2.50 -11.63 -17.38
N GLU A 126 -3.31 -10.99 -18.22
CA GLU A 126 -4.48 -11.67 -18.77
C GLU A 126 -3.92 -12.80 -19.64
N ASP A 127 -3.83 -14.01 -19.08
CA ASP A 127 -3.52 -15.15 -19.90
C ASP A 127 -4.61 -15.25 -20.97
N ARG A 128 -4.14 -15.31 -22.23
CA ARG A 128 -4.92 -15.33 -23.46
C ARG A 128 -6.26 -16.07 -23.30
N ALA A 129 -7.36 -15.35 -23.41
CA ALA A 129 -8.60 -15.91 -23.96
C ALA A 129 -8.40 -16.18 -25.46
N ALA A 130 -7.57 -17.18 -25.77
CA ALA A 130 -7.47 -17.78 -27.08
C ALA A 130 -7.07 -19.25 -26.87
N LEU A 131 -8.07 -20.09 -26.64
CA LEU A 131 -8.34 -21.36 -27.34
C LEU A 131 -9.68 -21.94 -26.87
#